data_AF-A0A8X7T6G6-F1
#
_entry.id   AF-A0A8X7T6G6-F1
#
_cell.length_a   1.000
_cell.length_b   1.000
_cell.length_c   1.000
_cell.angle_alpha   90.00
_cell.angle_beta   90.00
_cell.angle_gamma   90.00
#
_symmetry.space_group_name_H-M   'P 1'
#
loop_
_entity.id
_entity.type
_entity.pdbx_description
1 polymer ?
#
loop_
_entity_poly.entity_id
_entity_poly.type
_entity_poly.pdbx_seq_one_letter_code
_entity_poly.pdbx_strand_id
1 'polypeptide(L)'
;MPGERNKSEGKREHASRANREALLHPNSKGNSQLVIPQKRWYRQRAHANPFSDHDLVYPASPAHMDWSVHYPAYFPSPSEEASSASSSSSRLPHATGVVSTTSGKKVEFVDIGCGFGGLLVDLAPVFPDKLMLGMEIRVSVTHYVHDKIVALRLAHRQQQQQQTSESGDTNELTALESTSTLAPSEIPDPDAMQVDAISNSSAKKRPRHSTGATDTTGAGAGGGEADAEGEEEDAEQVAADAERDEALFSQAGKAAGGYRNVSVLRANAMKFLPNFFERGQLSKLFFLFPDPHFKMRKHKARIISPTLLAEYAYIIRPGGIVYTITDVHDLHLWMVKHLTAFPLFERIPDDDLQSDPCVKLVTYSTEEGKKVQRNQGSKYFAAFRRKEDPEFGRE
;
A
#
# COMPACT_ATOMS: atom_id res chain seq x y z
N MET A 1 -35.87 26.33 31.70
CA MET A 1 -35.32 26.32 30.33
C MET A 1 -34.16 25.32 30.30
N PRO A 2 -34.31 24.13 29.69
CA PRO A 2 -33.19 23.22 29.47
C PRO A 2 -32.30 23.76 28.35
N GLY A 3 -30.97 23.74 28.55
CA GLY A 3 -30.02 24.33 27.61
C GLY A 3 -29.93 23.56 26.28
N GLU A 4 -29.85 24.30 25.18
CA GLU A 4 -29.60 23.75 23.84
C GLU A 4 -28.22 23.10 23.80
N ARG A 5 -28.16 21.78 23.64
CA ARG A 5 -26.90 21.09 23.37
C ARG A 5 -26.46 21.42 21.94
N ASN A 6 -25.18 21.78 21.79
CA ASN A 6 -24.61 22.27 20.55
C ASN A 6 -24.68 21.19 19.45
N LYS A 7 -25.60 21.32 18.48
CA LYS A 7 -25.78 20.35 17.38
C LYS A 7 -24.50 20.12 16.56
N SER A 8 -23.59 21.09 16.58
CA SER A 8 -22.28 21.06 15.91
C SER A 8 -21.28 20.10 16.55
N GLU A 9 -21.33 19.92 17.88
CA GLU A 9 -20.46 18.96 18.59
C GLU A 9 -20.92 17.53 18.33
N GLY A 10 -22.24 17.28 18.40
CA GLY A 10 -22.82 15.98 18.07
C GLY A 10 -22.52 15.51 16.64
N LYS A 11 -22.61 16.39 15.63
CA LYS A 11 -22.20 16.05 14.25
C LYS A 11 -20.71 15.70 14.14
N ARG A 12 -19.83 16.39 14.88
CA ARG A 12 -18.37 16.11 14.90
C ARG A 12 -18.05 14.80 15.60
N GLU A 13 -18.68 14.51 16.74
CA GLU A 13 -18.56 13.21 17.40
C GLU A 13 -19.09 12.08 16.51
N HIS A 14 -20.21 12.27 15.81
CA HIS A 14 -20.78 11.23 14.95
C HIS A 14 -19.87 10.89 13.75
N ALA A 15 -19.29 11.90 13.09
CA ALA A 15 -18.32 11.69 12.01
C ALA A 15 -17.01 11.06 12.53
N SER A 16 -16.57 11.43 13.74
CA SER A 16 -15.41 10.83 14.40
C SER A 16 -15.65 9.37 14.79
N ARG A 17 -16.81 9.06 15.36
CA ARG A 17 -17.23 7.70 15.74
C ARG A 17 -17.43 6.81 14.53
N ALA A 18 -18.07 7.29 13.46
CA ALA A 18 -18.19 6.53 12.21
C ALA A 18 -16.81 6.18 11.61
N ASN A 19 -15.84 7.11 11.64
CA ASN A 19 -14.45 6.81 11.25
C ASN A 19 -13.77 5.80 12.19
N ARG A 20 -14.07 5.85 13.50
CA ARG A 20 -13.47 4.96 14.51
C ARG A 20 -14.10 3.56 14.54
N GLU A 21 -15.36 3.45 14.19
CA GLU A 21 -16.08 2.18 14.00
C GLU A 21 -15.68 1.53 12.66
N ALA A 22 -15.45 2.31 11.60
CA ALA A 22 -14.87 1.81 10.35
C ALA A 22 -13.43 1.25 10.48
N LEU A 23 -12.69 1.64 11.53
CA LEU A 23 -11.37 1.07 11.84
C LEU A 23 -11.44 -0.30 12.56
N LEU A 24 -12.61 -0.70 13.06
CA LEU A 24 -12.84 -2.00 13.71
C LEU A 24 -13.27 -3.04 12.66
N HIS A 25 -12.28 -3.60 11.94
CA HIS A 25 -12.47 -4.62 10.88
C HIS A 25 -13.50 -4.23 9.79
N PRO A 26 -13.16 -3.29 8.87
CA PRO A 26 -14.09 -2.71 7.89
C PRO A 26 -14.77 -3.67 6.90
N ASN A 27 -14.32 -4.92 6.84
CA ASN A 27 -14.71 -5.88 5.81
C ASN A 27 -15.89 -6.79 6.22
N SER A 28 -16.57 -6.51 7.34
CA SER A 28 -17.78 -7.24 7.75
C SER A 28 -18.85 -6.29 8.27
N LYS A 29 -20.06 -6.35 7.70
CA LYS A 29 -21.26 -5.90 8.42
C LYS A 29 -21.64 -6.97 9.45
N GLY A 30 -22.40 -6.61 10.49
CA GLY A 30 -22.73 -7.47 11.63
C GLY A 30 -23.47 -8.79 11.33
N ASN A 31 -23.86 -9.03 10.07
CA ASN A 31 -24.49 -10.26 9.58
C ASN A 31 -23.53 -11.11 8.71
N SER A 32 -22.22 -11.02 8.91
CA SER A 32 -21.17 -11.72 8.14
C SER A 32 -21.08 -11.37 6.64
N GLN A 33 -21.77 -10.32 6.19
CA GLN A 33 -21.70 -9.81 4.82
C GLN A 33 -20.38 -9.07 4.61
N LEU A 34 -19.59 -9.50 3.62
CA LEU A 34 -18.35 -8.84 3.25
C LEU A 34 -18.60 -7.45 2.65
N VAL A 35 -17.67 -6.52 2.92
CA VAL A 35 -17.70 -5.15 2.39
C VAL A 35 -16.36 -4.85 1.74
N ILE A 36 -16.38 -4.23 0.56
CA ILE A 36 -15.20 -3.59 -0.02
C ILE A 36 -15.06 -2.19 0.58
N PRO A 37 -13.89 -1.78 1.08
CA PRO A 37 -13.70 -0.43 1.57
C PRO A 37 -13.91 0.58 0.43
N GLN A 38 -14.53 1.71 0.75
CA GLN A 38 -14.83 2.75 -0.24
C GLN A 38 -13.93 3.97 -0.06
N LYS A 39 -13.35 4.44 -1.17
CA LYS A 39 -12.27 5.46 -1.19
C LYS A 39 -12.67 6.76 -0.49
N ARG A 40 -13.97 7.08 -0.40
CA ARG A 40 -14.48 8.31 0.23
C ARG A 40 -14.10 8.42 1.71
N TRP A 41 -14.13 7.32 2.45
CA TRP A 41 -13.80 7.28 3.89
C TRP A 41 -12.28 7.34 4.18
N TYR A 42 -11.45 7.04 3.18
CA TYR A 42 -9.98 6.98 3.31
C TYR A 42 -9.28 8.23 2.75
N ARG A 43 -10.01 9.34 2.57
CA ARG A 43 -9.44 10.62 2.09
C ARG A 43 -8.72 11.35 3.22
N GLN A 44 -7.39 11.44 3.13
CA GLN A 44 -6.58 12.26 4.02
C GLN A 44 -6.74 13.77 3.69
N ARG A 45 -6.78 14.65 4.70
CA ARG A 45 -6.84 16.12 4.49
C ARG A 45 -5.61 16.60 3.72
N ALA A 46 -5.83 17.47 2.73
CA ALA A 46 -4.80 17.99 1.80
C ALA A 46 -3.63 18.77 2.45
N HIS A 47 -3.68 19.02 3.76
CA HIS A 47 -2.66 19.71 4.54
C HIS A 47 -1.93 18.82 5.56
N ALA A 48 -2.24 17.52 5.63
CA ALA A 48 -1.38 16.57 6.33
C ALA A 48 -0.09 16.41 5.51
N ASN A 49 1.08 16.67 6.11
CA ASN A 49 2.37 16.44 5.45
C ASN A 49 2.57 14.91 5.32
N PRO A 50 2.57 14.31 4.11
CA PRO A 50 2.80 12.87 3.96
C PRO A 50 4.23 12.49 4.35
N PHE A 51 5.15 13.46 4.33
CA PHE A 51 6.57 13.31 4.63
C PHE A 51 6.90 13.60 6.11
N SER A 52 5.94 13.54 7.03
CA SER A 52 6.27 13.49 8.46
C SER A 52 6.82 12.09 8.77
N ASP A 53 8.14 11.94 8.68
CA ASP A 53 8.86 10.66 8.77
C ASP A 53 8.74 9.95 10.14
N HIS A 54 8.17 10.60 11.16
CA HIS A 54 8.20 10.14 12.56
C HIS A 54 7.62 8.74 12.79
N ASP A 55 6.70 8.28 11.93
CA ASP A 55 6.05 6.97 12.05
C ASP A 55 6.39 6.02 10.87
N LEU A 56 7.43 6.30 10.09
CA LEU A 56 7.89 5.42 9.01
C LEU A 56 8.99 4.50 9.53
N VAL A 57 8.64 3.23 9.77
CA VAL A 57 9.58 2.18 10.15
C VAL A 57 10.27 1.61 8.90
N TYR A 58 11.59 1.56 8.93
CA TYR A 58 12.42 0.90 7.92
C TYR A 58 13.19 -0.23 8.61
N PRO A 59 13.25 -1.45 8.03
CA PRO A 59 14.04 -2.54 8.59
C PRO A 59 15.53 -2.18 8.59
N ALA A 60 16.30 -2.78 9.51
CA ALA A 60 17.75 -2.53 9.58
C ALA A 60 18.52 -3.07 8.36
N SER A 61 18.03 -4.17 7.77
CA SER A 61 18.48 -4.75 6.49
C SER A 61 17.37 -5.68 5.95
N PRO A 62 17.47 -6.19 4.70
CA PRO A 62 16.43 -7.04 4.12
C PRO A 62 16.13 -8.30 4.94
N ALA A 63 17.13 -8.83 5.64
CA ALA A 63 16.97 -9.98 6.54
C ALA A 63 16.17 -9.69 7.83
N HIS A 64 15.94 -8.41 8.16
CA HIS A 64 15.12 -7.97 9.28
C HIS A 64 13.70 -7.54 8.85
N MET A 65 13.34 -7.68 7.56
CA MET A 65 11.99 -7.39 7.09
C MET A 65 11.07 -8.58 7.36
N ASP A 66 10.08 -8.38 8.22
CA ASP A 66 9.06 -9.39 8.49
C ASP A 66 8.01 -9.42 7.36
N TRP A 67 8.06 -10.45 6.53
CA TRP A 67 7.11 -10.67 5.44
C TRP A 67 5.85 -11.43 5.86
N SER A 68 5.78 -12.00 7.08
CA SER A 68 4.62 -12.77 7.57
C SER A 68 3.36 -11.92 7.69
N VAL A 69 3.50 -10.68 8.18
CA VAL A 69 2.41 -9.69 8.26
C VAL A 69 1.77 -9.42 6.89
N HIS A 70 2.56 -9.47 5.82
CA HIS A 70 2.10 -9.14 4.46
C HIS A 70 1.57 -10.36 3.69
N TYR A 71 2.23 -11.52 3.85
CA TYR A 71 1.98 -12.74 3.08
C TYR A 71 1.91 -13.98 3.99
N PRO A 72 0.98 -14.04 4.95
CA PRO A 72 0.95 -15.10 5.98
C PRO A 72 0.78 -16.52 5.39
N ALA A 73 0.19 -16.63 4.20
CA ALA A 73 0.07 -17.90 3.47
C ALA A 73 1.41 -18.46 2.93
N TYR A 74 2.50 -17.71 3.02
CA TYR A 74 3.84 -18.07 2.52
C TYR A 74 4.95 -17.92 3.57
N PHE A 75 4.68 -17.21 4.67
CA PHE A 75 5.57 -17.10 5.82
C PHE A 75 4.72 -17.24 7.08
N PRO A 76 4.61 -18.46 7.65
CA PRO A 76 3.87 -18.68 8.88
C PRO A 76 4.52 -17.92 10.05
N SER A 77 3.75 -17.68 11.10
CA SER A 77 4.28 -17.07 12.32
C SER A 77 5.28 -18.02 13.00
N PRO A 78 6.35 -17.53 13.65
CA PRO A 78 7.23 -18.37 14.49
C PRO A 78 6.49 -19.17 15.58
N SER A 79 5.28 -18.75 15.97
CA SER A 79 4.40 -19.49 16.89
C SER A 79 3.78 -20.76 16.30
N GLU A 80 3.67 -20.85 14.97
CA GLU A 80 3.04 -21.97 14.24
C GLU A 80 4.07 -23.05 13.84
N GLU A 81 5.34 -22.67 13.66
CA GLU A 81 6.44 -23.64 13.46
C GLU A 81 6.73 -24.42 14.76
N ALA A 82 6.57 -23.79 15.93
CA ALA A 82 6.80 -24.43 17.23
C ALA A 82 5.80 -25.57 17.55
N SER A 83 4.56 -25.49 17.07
CA SER A 83 3.53 -26.52 17.28
C SER A 83 3.65 -27.70 16.32
N SER A 84 4.27 -27.52 15.14
CA SER A 84 4.52 -28.59 14.16
C SER A 84 5.85 -29.32 14.36
N ALA A 85 6.86 -28.69 14.98
CA ALA A 85 8.19 -29.26 15.20
C ALA A 85 8.33 -30.22 16.40
N SER A 86 7.24 -30.75 16.96
CA SER A 86 7.26 -31.56 18.20
C SER A 86 7.71 -33.03 18.01
N SER A 87 8.73 -33.29 17.19
CA SER A 87 9.52 -34.53 17.31
C SER A 87 11.00 -34.36 16.92
N SER A 88 11.86 -34.81 17.84
CA SER A 88 13.31 -35.01 17.74
C SER A 88 14.28 -33.82 18.01
N SER A 89 15.10 -34.05 19.05
CA SER A 89 16.46 -33.56 19.29
C SER A 89 16.69 -32.13 19.82
N SER A 90 17.07 -32.09 21.09
CA SER A 90 17.55 -30.92 21.83
C SER A 90 18.89 -30.35 21.34
N ARG A 91 18.91 -29.08 20.92
CA ARG A 91 20.06 -28.17 21.06
C ARG A 91 19.55 -26.78 21.46
N LEU A 92 20.25 -26.13 22.40
CA LEU A 92 19.92 -24.78 22.86
C LEU A 92 20.18 -23.76 21.74
N PRO A 93 19.23 -22.86 21.41
CA PRO A 93 19.47 -21.82 20.42
C PRO A 93 20.31 -20.69 21.02
N HIS A 94 21.44 -20.37 20.37
CA HIS A 94 22.10 -19.08 20.59
C HIS A 94 21.29 -17.99 19.87
N ALA A 95 21.07 -16.86 20.53
CA ALA A 95 20.12 -15.84 20.05
C ALA A 95 20.67 -15.02 18.87
N THR A 96 20.41 -15.48 17.64
CA THR A 96 20.36 -14.65 16.43
C THR A 96 19.06 -14.96 15.70
N GLY A 97 18.04 -14.11 15.88
CA GLY A 97 16.70 -14.31 15.33
C GLY A 97 16.65 -14.14 13.81
N VAL A 98 17.11 -15.13 13.07
CA VAL A 98 16.92 -15.26 11.63
C VAL A 98 15.65 -16.07 11.41
N VAL A 99 14.57 -15.43 10.95
CA VAL A 99 13.34 -16.12 10.58
C VAL A 99 13.61 -16.96 9.34
N SER A 100 13.60 -18.29 9.49
CA SER A 100 13.85 -19.22 8.39
C SER A 100 12.64 -19.22 7.45
N THR A 101 12.81 -18.75 6.22
CA THR A 101 11.70 -18.67 5.26
C THR A 101 11.33 -20.05 4.71
N THR A 102 10.36 -20.73 5.35
CA THR A 102 9.96 -22.10 5.03
C THR A 102 9.44 -22.31 3.60
N SER A 103 8.97 -21.27 2.90
CA SER A 103 8.50 -21.36 1.49
C SER A 103 9.52 -20.98 0.42
N GLY A 104 10.66 -20.36 0.78
CA GLY A 104 11.62 -19.79 -0.16
C GLY A 104 11.09 -18.68 -1.09
N LYS A 105 9.83 -18.26 -0.95
CA LYS A 105 9.23 -17.15 -1.71
C LYS A 105 9.87 -15.82 -1.28
N LYS A 106 9.94 -14.86 -2.20
CA LYS A 106 10.34 -13.46 -1.94
C LYS A 106 9.44 -12.52 -2.73
N VAL A 107 9.36 -11.25 -2.30
CA VAL A 107 8.74 -10.19 -3.12
C VAL A 107 9.57 -10.03 -4.40
N GLU A 108 8.94 -10.22 -5.56
CA GLU A 108 9.61 -10.13 -6.88
C GLU A 108 9.14 -8.90 -7.67
N PHE A 109 7.93 -8.39 -7.41
CA PHE A 109 7.35 -7.23 -8.09
C PHE A 109 7.06 -6.12 -7.08
N VAL A 110 7.32 -4.85 -7.43
CA VAL A 110 7.02 -3.70 -6.55
C VAL A 110 6.38 -2.56 -7.34
N ASP A 111 5.27 -2.03 -6.82
CA ASP A 111 4.53 -0.88 -7.36
C ASP A 111 4.81 0.36 -6.51
N ILE A 112 5.60 1.31 -7.04
CA ILE A 112 6.11 2.47 -6.31
C ILE A 112 5.14 3.64 -6.45
N GLY A 113 4.54 4.05 -5.33
CA GLY A 113 3.45 5.02 -5.32
C GLY A 113 2.14 4.39 -5.79
N CYS A 114 1.85 3.16 -5.36
CA CYS A 114 0.75 2.31 -5.89
C CYS A 114 -0.67 2.92 -5.78
N GLY A 115 -0.84 4.05 -5.08
CA GLY A 115 -2.12 4.71 -4.90
C GLY A 115 -3.15 3.74 -4.31
N PHE A 116 -4.34 3.69 -4.90
CA PHE A 116 -5.42 2.79 -4.47
C PHE A 116 -5.25 1.31 -4.93
N GLY A 117 -4.02 0.89 -5.26
CA GLY A 117 -3.63 -0.52 -5.44
C GLY A 117 -4.23 -1.21 -6.67
N GLY A 118 -4.72 -0.44 -7.65
CA GLY A 118 -5.41 -0.99 -8.83
C GLY A 118 -4.55 -1.94 -9.65
N LEU A 119 -3.25 -1.63 -9.82
CA LEU A 119 -2.31 -2.51 -10.52
C LEU A 119 -2.14 -3.86 -9.80
N LEU A 120 -1.96 -3.83 -8.48
CA LEU A 120 -1.73 -5.04 -7.67
C LEU A 120 -2.92 -6.00 -7.76
N VAL A 121 -4.14 -5.47 -7.67
CA VAL A 121 -5.38 -6.26 -7.78
C VAL A 121 -5.48 -6.93 -9.16
N ASP A 122 -5.15 -6.22 -10.24
CA ASP A 122 -5.25 -6.78 -11.59
C ASP A 122 -4.07 -7.71 -11.94
N LEU A 123 -2.87 -7.50 -11.36
CA LEU A 123 -1.72 -8.40 -11.52
C LEU A 123 -1.85 -9.71 -10.72
N ALA A 124 -2.47 -9.68 -9.53
CA ALA A 124 -2.61 -10.82 -8.62
C ALA A 124 -2.99 -12.14 -9.32
N PRO A 125 -4.10 -12.22 -10.10
CA PRO A 125 -4.51 -13.44 -10.79
C PRO A 125 -3.67 -13.77 -12.03
N VAL A 126 -2.95 -12.80 -12.61
CA VAL A 126 -2.09 -13.01 -13.79
C VAL A 126 -0.76 -13.64 -13.40
N PHE A 127 -0.28 -13.36 -12.19
CA PHE A 127 0.97 -13.91 -11.64
C PHE A 127 0.76 -14.53 -10.25
N PRO A 128 -0.05 -15.60 -10.12
CA PRO A 128 -0.46 -16.16 -8.83
C PRO A 128 0.73 -16.61 -7.96
N ASP A 129 1.84 -17.01 -8.59
CA ASP A 129 3.06 -17.45 -7.92
C ASP A 129 4.03 -16.35 -7.48
N LYS A 130 3.82 -15.10 -7.90
CA LYS A 130 4.73 -13.97 -7.67
C LYS A 130 4.20 -13.08 -6.56
N LEU A 131 5.02 -12.88 -5.52
CA LEU A 131 4.69 -11.94 -4.44
C LEU A 131 4.94 -10.50 -4.91
N MET A 132 3.96 -9.62 -4.66
CA MET A 132 3.97 -8.24 -5.16
C MET A 132 3.58 -7.23 -4.07
N LEU A 133 4.38 -6.20 -3.90
CA LEU A 133 4.21 -5.19 -2.87
C LEU A 133 3.88 -3.81 -3.47
N GLY A 134 2.79 -3.20 -3.02
CA GLY A 134 2.59 -1.76 -3.17
C GLY A 134 3.35 -0.98 -2.11
N MET A 135 4.06 0.06 -2.51
CA MET A 135 4.65 1.03 -1.56
C MET A 135 3.96 2.38 -1.73
N GLU A 136 3.29 2.86 -0.68
CA GLU A 136 2.56 4.13 -0.65
C GLU A 136 2.94 4.91 0.62
N ILE A 137 3.04 6.23 0.53
CA ILE A 137 3.48 7.06 1.66
C ILE A 137 2.30 7.52 2.53
N ARG A 138 1.11 7.65 1.95
CA ARG A 138 -0.11 8.11 2.62
C ARG A 138 -0.75 7.00 3.45
N VAL A 139 -0.88 7.24 4.76
CA VAL A 139 -1.49 6.32 5.75
C VAL A 139 -2.86 5.84 5.28
N SER A 140 -3.79 6.77 5.05
CA SER A 140 -5.19 6.44 4.73
C SER A 140 -5.31 5.65 3.42
N VAL A 141 -4.46 5.95 2.43
CA VAL A 141 -4.46 5.20 1.16
C VAL A 141 -3.86 3.80 1.34
N THR A 142 -2.83 3.66 2.18
CA THR A 142 -2.29 2.34 2.55
C THR A 142 -3.34 1.48 3.25
N HIS A 143 -4.07 2.04 4.23
CA HIS A 143 -5.15 1.32 4.92
C HIS A 143 -6.24 0.88 3.95
N TYR A 144 -6.68 1.77 3.04
CA TYR A 144 -7.64 1.40 1.99
C TYR A 144 -7.20 0.18 1.17
N VAL A 145 -5.94 0.16 0.72
CA VAL A 145 -5.41 -0.94 -0.11
C VAL A 145 -5.28 -2.23 0.71
N HIS A 146 -4.82 -2.13 1.96
CA HIS A 146 -4.77 -3.26 2.88
C HIS A 146 -6.15 -3.89 3.06
N ASP A 147 -7.14 -3.08 3.44
CA ASP A 147 -8.50 -3.53 3.72
C ASP A 147 -9.14 -4.13 2.45
N LYS A 148 -8.90 -3.53 1.29
CA LYS A 148 -9.37 -4.05 0.00
C LYS A 148 -8.76 -5.41 -0.32
N ILE A 149 -7.46 -5.60 -0.10
CA ILE A 149 -6.79 -6.89 -0.29
C ILE A 149 -7.35 -7.94 0.67
N VAL A 150 -7.60 -7.58 1.93
CA VAL A 150 -8.23 -8.50 2.90
C VAL A 150 -9.66 -8.87 2.48
N ALA A 151 -10.46 -7.93 1.98
CA ALA A 151 -11.83 -8.20 1.53
C ALA A 151 -11.85 -9.15 0.32
N LEU A 152 -10.94 -8.96 -0.64
CA LEU A 152 -10.74 -9.85 -1.79
C LEU A 152 -10.31 -11.27 -1.37
N ARG A 153 -9.37 -11.38 -0.42
CA ARG A 153 -8.93 -12.67 0.16
C ARG A 153 -10.08 -13.39 0.88
N LEU A 154 -10.93 -12.67 1.61
CA LEU A 154 -12.09 -13.22 2.32
C LEU A 154 -13.18 -13.71 1.35
N ALA A 155 -13.50 -12.92 0.32
CA ALA A 155 -14.48 -13.31 -0.69
C ALA A 155 -14.06 -14.57 -1.45
N HIS A 156 -12.75 -14.68 -1.73
CA HIS A 156 -12.20 -15.89 -2.33
C HIS A 156 -12.36 -17.13 -1.45
N ARG A 157 -12.12 -17.00 -0.14
CA ARG A 157 -12.35 -18.08 0.83
C ARG A 157 -13.83 -18.47 0.90
N GLN A 158 -14.75 -17.52 0.94
CA GLN A 158 -16.19 -17.80 1.01
C GLN A 158 -16.69 -18.54 -0.24
N GLN A 159 -16.26 -18.16 -1.44
CA GLN A 159 -16.68 -18.85 -2.67
C GLN A 159 -16.13 -20.29 -2.74
N GLN A 160 -14.89 -20.55 -2.27
CA GLN A 160 -14.38 -21.92 -2.18
C GLN A 160 -15.20 -22.79 -1.22
N GLN A 161 -15.55 -22.26 -0.04
CA GLN A 161 -16.35 -22.99 0.96
C GLN A 161 -17.76 -23.33 0.46
N GLN A 162 -18.39 -22.42 -0.28
CA GLN A 162 -19.70 -22.67 -0.90
C GLN A 162 -19.61 -23.81 -1.93
N GLN A 163 -18.61 -23.77 -2.81
CA GLN A 163 -18.40 -24.83 -3.82
C GLN A 163 -18.15 -26.20 -3.18
N THR A 164 -17.34 -26.29 -2.13
CA THR A 164 -17.08 -27.57 -1.44
C THR A 164 -18.33 -28.13 -0.74
N SER A 165 -19.22 -27.26 -0.24
CA SER A 165 -20.49 -27.69 0.36
C SER A 165 -21.54 -28.15 -0.65
N GLU A 166 -21.52 -27.61 -1.89
CA GLU A 166 -22.43 -28.01 -2.96
C GLU A 166 -21.96 -29.29 -3.69
N SER A 167 -20.66 -29.58 -3.70
CA SER A 167 -20.09 -30.75 -4.42
C SER A 167 -20.33 -32.11 -3.76
N GLY A 168 -20.82 -32.16 -2.52
CA GLY A 168 -21.33 -33.41 -1.90
C GLY A 168 -20.31 -34.50 -1.55
N ASP A 169 -19.01 -34.32 -1.80
CA ASP A 169 -17.97 -35.28 -1.42
C ASP A 169 -17.72 -35.27 0.10
N THR A 170 -18.42 -36.15 0.81
CA THR A 170 -18.09 -36.52 2.19
C THR A 170 -16.81 -37.37 2.21
N ASN A 171 -15.64 -36.73 2.09
CA ASN A 171 -14.37 -37.40 2.27
C ASN A 171 -13.88 -37.23 3.72
N GLU A 172 -13.63 -38.36 4.39
CA GLU A 172 -13.49 -38.47 5.84
C GLU A 172 -12.10 -38.01 6.33
N LEU A 173 -11.88 -36.69 6.35
CA LEU A 173 -10.71 -36.03 6.95
C LEU A 173 -11.12 -34.98 8.00
N THR A 174 -12.20 -35.24 8.72
CA THR A 174 -12.67 -34.42 9.85
C THR A 174 -12.12 -34.90 11.19
N ALA A 175 -10.82 -34.73 11.38
CA ALA A 175 -10.17 -34.72 12.70
C ALA A 175 -8.90 -33.86 12.63
N LEU A 176 -8.65 -33.04 13.66
CA LEU A 176 -7.52 -32.09 13.78
C LEU A 176 -7.66 -30.70 13.13
N GLU A 177 -8.83 -30.05 13.18
CA GLU A 177 -8.86 -28.56 13.14
C GLU A 177 -10.04 -27.91 13.90
N SER A 178 -10.54 -28.59 14.95
CA SER A 178 -11.71 -28.16 15.72
C SER A 178 -11.39 -27.50 17.07
N THR A 179 -10.28 -26.77 17.18
CA THR A 179 -9.94 -25.94 18.37
C THR A 179 -9.21 -24.65 17.98
N SER A 180 -9.90 -23.73 17.29
CA SER A 180 -9.48 -22.31 17.23
C SER A 180 -10.67 -21.35 17.01
N THR A 181 -11.75 -21.52 17.77
CA THR A 181 -12.62 -20.38 18.12
C THR A 181 -11.96 -19.59 19.24
N LEU A 182 -10.87 -18.88 18.92
CA LEU A 182 -10.37 -17.82 19.79
C LEU A 182 -11.32 -16.64 19.66
N ALA A 183 -11.93 -16.25 20.78
CA ALA A 183 -12.59 -14.95 20.90
C ALA A 183 -11.57 -13.84 20.60
N PRO A 184 -11.98 -12.66 20.08
CA PRO A 184 -11.05 -11.60 19.75
C PRO A 184 -10.29 -11.14 20.99
N SER A 185 -9.02 -11.51 21.10
CA SER A 185 -8.12 -10.93 22.08
C SER A 185 -7.95 -9.44 21.78
N GLU A 186 -8.14 -8.61 22.79
CA GLU A 186 -8.03 -7.16 22.69
C GLU A 186 -6.70 -6.77 22.03
N ILE A 187 -6.78 -6.08 20.88
CA ILE A 187 -5.62 -5.42 20.29
C ILE A 187 -5.30 -4.22 21.20
N PRO A 188 -4.11 -4.15 21.81
CA PRO A 188 -3.80 -3.05 22.71
C PRO A 188 -3.76 -1.71 21.97
N ASP A 189 -4.26 -0.68 22.65
CA ASP A 189 -4.27 0.71 22.18
C ASP A 189 -2.83 1.19 21.85
N PRO A 190 -2.56 1.75 20.65
CA PRO A 190 -1.21 2.18 20.28
C PRO A 190 -0.62 3.31 21.16
N ASP A 191 -1.42 3.98 22.00
CA ASP A 191 -0.88 4.95 22.99
C ASP A 191 -0.25 4.28 24.24
N ALA A 192 -0.31 2.95 24.38
CA ALA A 192 0.20 2.21 25.54
C ALA A 192 1.71 1.85 25.48
N MET A 193 2.58 2.78 25.06
CA MET A 193 4.05 2.66 25.20
C MET A 193 4.67 3.84 25.96
N GLN A 194 4.28 3.97 27.23
CA GLN A 194 4.95 4.87 28.17
C GLN A 194 6.26 4.20 28.65
N VAL A 195 7.36 4.44 27.93
CA VAL A 195 8.71 4.08 28.40
C VAL A 195 9.29 5.19 29.26
N ASP A 196 9.89 4.82 30.39
CA ASP A 196 10.34 5.76 31.42
C ASP A 196 11.33 6.80 30.91
N ALA A 197 11.03 8.06 31.20
CA ALA A 197 11.89 9.19 30.86
C ALA A 197 13.16 9.17 31.72
N ILE A 198 14.26 8.61 31.17
CA ILE A 198 15.60 8.81 31.71
C ILE A 198 15.92 10.30 31.64
N SER A 199 15.93 10.93 32.80
CA SER A 199 16.23 12.34 32.97
C SER A 199 17.67 12.63 32.56
N ASN A 200 17.85 13.55 31.61
CA ASN A 200 19.14 14.20 31.41
C ASN A 200 18.93 15.71 31.32
N SER A 201 19.62 16.42 32.21
CA SER A 201 19.52 17.87 32.35
C SER A 201 20.52 18.57 31.43
N SER A 202 20.12 19.71 30.85
CA SER A 202 20.91 20.97 30.93
C SER A 202 20.46 22.11 30.00
N ALA A 203 20.82 23.32 30.42
CA ALA A 203 21.10 24.51 29.58
C ALA A 203 19.94 25.30 28.92
N LYS A 204 19.24 26.07 29.76
CA LYS A 204 18.85 27.49 29.54
C LYS A 204 19.24 28.16 28.20
N LYS A 205 18.26 28.80 27.55
CA LYS A 205 18.40 30.21 27.07
C LYS A 205 17.04 30.94 26.98
N ARG A 206 17.07 32.27 27.15
CA ARG A 206 15.91 33.15 27.38
C ARG A 206 15.31 33.69 26.06
N PRO A 207 14.00 33.96 25.97
CA PRO A 207 13.45 34.86 24.95
C PRO A 207 13.68 36.34 25.32
N ARG A 208 13.68 37.23 24.32
CA ARG A 208 13.66 38.71 24.49
C ARG A 208 12.35 39.27 23.95
N HIS A 209 11.79 40.27 24.62
CA HIS A 209 10.64 41.07 24.15
C HIS A 209 11.09 42.21 23.21
N SER A 210 10.26 42.51 22.20
CA SER A 210 10.00 43.85 21.61
C SER A 210 8.90 43.69 20.52
N THR A 211 7.62 44.01 20.73
CA THR A 211 6.92 45.32 20.85
C THR A 211 6.54 45.98 19.52
N GLY A 212 5.23 46.26 19.35
CA GLY A 212 4.65 47.25 18.44
C GLY A 212 4.21 46.72 17.06
N ALA A 213 3.17 47.26 16.42
CA ALA A 213 2.07 48.11 16.89
C ALA A 213 0.89 48.02 15.89
N THR A 214 -0.30 48.47 16.30
CA THR A 214 -1.56 48.45 15.54
C THR A 214 -1.68 49.57 14.51
N ASP A 215 -2.42 49.35 13.40
CA ASP A 215 -3.55 50.25 13.08
C ASP A 215 -4.68 49.59 12.24
N THR A 216 -5.84 50.22 12.31
CA THR A 216 -7.17 50.03 11.71
C THR A 216 -7.20 50.41 10.21
N THR A 217 -8.21 50.22 9.33
CA THR A 217 -9.67 49.91 9.33
C THR A 217 -9.98 48.98 8.10
N GLY A 218 -11.19 48.50 7.76
CA GLY A 218 -12.53 48.46 8.39
C GLY A 218 -13.68 48.26 7.36
N ALA A 219 -14.81 47.66 7.81
CA ALA A 219 -16.13 47.52 7.15
C ALA A 219 -16.28 46.71 5.82
N GLY A 220 -17.21 45.75 5.80
CA GLY A 220 -17.70 45.07 4.60
C GLY A 220 -18.52 43.80 4.92
N ALA A 221 -19.85 43.87 4.80
CA ALA A 221 -20.75 42.76 5.16
C ALA A 221 -20.84 41.66 4.09
N GLY A 222 -21.17 40.44 4.51
CA GLY A 222 -21.35 39.29 3.61
C GLY A 222 -21.60 38.00 4.39
N GLY A 223 -22.78 37.87 4.99
CA GLY A 223 -23.20 36.63 5.62
C GLY A 223 -23.43 35.55 4.58
N GLY A 224 -22.78 34.41 4.75
CA GLY A 224 -23.02 33.19 4.00
C GLY A 224 -22.94 32.02 4.97
N GLU A 225 -24.10 31.64 5.52
CA GLU A 225 -24.24 30.34 6.15
C GLU A 225 -24.03 29.28 5.06
N ALA A 226 -22.88 28.62 5.09
CA ALA A 226 -22.68 27.40 4.33
C ALA A 226 -23.41 26.30 5.08
N ASP A 227 -24.68 26.08 4.72
CA ASP A 227 -25.47 24.98 5.24
C ASP A 227 -24.72 23.66 5.06
N ALA A 228 -24.34 23.07 6.19
CA ALA A 228 -23.86 21.70 6.23
C ALA A 228 -25.07 20.76 6.16
N GLU A 229 -25.71 20.76 4.99
CA GLU A 229 -26.62 19.70 4.56
C GLU A 229 -25.91 18.36 4.79
N GLY A 230 -26.61 17.43 5.43
CA GLY A 230 -26.16 16.06 5.42
C GLY A 230 -26.44 15.54 4.02
N GLU A 231 -25.39 15.21 3.26
CA GLU A 231 -25.54 14.44 2.03
C GLU A 231 -26.20 13.10 2.42
N GLU A 232 -27.52 12.99 2.22
CA GLU A 232 -28.14 11.67 2.07
C GLU A 232 -27.44 11.00 0.89
N GLU A 233 -26.82 9.84 1.12
CA GLU A 233 -26.11 9.15 0.04
C GLU A 233 -27.13 8.77 -1.04
N ASP A 234 -26.97 9.37 -2.23
CA ASP A 234 -27.85 9.17 -3.37
C ASP A 234 -28.07 7.67 -3.62
N ALA A 235 -29.33 7.25 -3.64
CA ALA A 235 -29.71 5.85 -3.81
C ALA A 235 -29.16 5.26 -5.12
N GLU A 236 -29.00 6.07 -6.17
CA GLU A 236 -28.37 5.64 -7.43
C GLU A 236 -26.87 5.34 -7.22
N GLN A 237 -26.16 6.20 -6.47
CA GLN A 237 -24.75 6.01 -6.16
C GLN A 237 -24.52 4.81 -5.22
N VAL A 238 -25.43 4.56 -4.26
CA VAL A 238 -25.40 3.38 -3.39
C VAL A 238 -25.61 2.10 -4.18
N ALA A 239 -26.58 2.07 -5.11
CA ALA A 239 -26.82 0.93 -5.98
C ALA A 239 -25.61 0.63 -6.90
N ALA A 240 -25.04 1.66 -7.52
CA ALA A 240 -23.86 1.53 -8.37
C ALA A 240 -22.61 1.06 -7.61
N ASP A 241 -22.42 1.48 -6.34
CA ASP A 241 -21.35 0.95 -5.49
C ASP A 241 -21.57 -0.52 -5.12
N ALA A 242 -22.83 -0.93 -4.87
CA ALA A 242 -23.17 -2.32 -4.54
C ALA A 242 -22.96 -3.27 -5.74
N GLU A 243 -23.43 -2.92 -6.94
CA GLU A 243 -23.19 -3.70 -8.16
C GLU A 243 -21.70 -3.84 -8.47
N ARG A 244 -20.93 -2.74 -8.29
CA ARG A 244 -19.48 -2.72 -8.45
C ARG A 244 -18.78 -3.65 -7.44
N ASP A 245 -19.24 -3.69 -6.19
CA ASP A 245 -18.67 -4.54 -5.15
C ASP A 245 -19.03 -6.03 -5.36
N GLU A 246 -20.26 -6.34 -5.78
CA GLU A 246 -20.69 -7.70 -6.14
C GLU A 246 -19.89 -8.25 -7.33
N ALA A 247 -19.72 -7.47 -8.40
CA ALA A 247 -18.88 -7.83 -9.53
C ALA A 247 -17.43 -8.09 -9.11
N LEU A 248 -16.88 -7.26 -8.22
CA LEU A 248 -15.53 -7.43 -7.69
C LEU A 248 -15.40 -8.71 -6.86
N PHE A 249 -16.38 -9.04 -6.01
CA PHE A 249 -16.39 -10.27 -5.22
C PHE A 249 -16.54 -11.53 -6.08
N SER A 250 -17.43 -11.52 -7.09
CA SER A 250 -17.64 -12.62 -8.04
C SER A 250 -16.40 -12.88 -8.91
N GLN A 251 -15.67 -11.82 -9.29
CA GLN A 251 -14.35 -11.95 -9.91
C GLN A 251 -13.32 -12.49 -8.90
N ALA A 252 -13.35 -12.02 -7.65
CA ALA A 252 -12.34 -12.35 -6.66
C ALA A 252 -12.31 -13.84 -6.28
N GLY A 253 -13.47 -14.47 -6.13
CA GLY A 253 -13.53 -15.91 -5.82
C GLY A 253 -13.16 -16.84 -6.97
N LYS A 254 -13.05 -16.32 -8.19
CA LYS A 254 -12.47 -17.01 -9.37
C LYS A 254 -11.01 -16.66 -9.62
N ALA A 255 -10.43 -15.71 -8.87
CA ALA A 255 -9.07 -15.23 -9.09
C ALA A 255 -8.01 -16.26 -8.69
N ALA A 256 -7.11 -16.61 -9.62
CA ALA A 256 -5.98 -17.50 -9.34
C ALA A 256 -5.13 -16.96 -8.17
N GLY A 257 -4.72 -17.84 -7.26
CA GLY A 257 -3.94 -17.48 -6.06
C GLY A 257 -4.73 -16.81 -4.92
N GLY A 258 -5.94 -16.32 -5.18
CA GLY A 258 -6.84 -15.75 -4.16
C GLY A 258 -6.32 -14.49 -3.48
N TYR A 259 -5.55 -13.65 -4.19
CA TYR A 259 -4.91 -12.42 -3.68
C TYR A 259 -3.98 -12.62 -2.47
N ARG A 260 -3.57 -13.86 -2.18
CA ARG A 260 -2.60 -14.17 -1.12
C ARG A 260 -1.20 -13.66 -1.44
N ASN A 261 -0.93 -13.42 -2.73
CA ASN A 261 0.34 -12.99 -3.31
C ASN A 261 0.53 -11.46 -3.40
N VAL A 262 -0.45 -10.65 -3.01
CA VAL A 262 -0.33 -9.17 -3.05
C VAL A 262 -0.52 -8.55 -1.68
N SER A 263 0.22 -7.47 -1.41
CA SER A 263 0.17 -6.71 -0.16
C SER A 263 0.55 -5.25 -0.39
N VAL A 264 0.42 -4.41 0.64
CA VAL A 264 0.84 -3.00 0.63
C VAL A 264 1.63 -2.68 1.89
N LEU A 265 2.57 -1.75 1.77
CA LEU A 265 3.43 -1.25 2.83
C LEU A 265 3.42 0.29 2.83
N ARG A 266 3.26 0.88 4.02
CA ARG A 266 3.45 2.32 4.21
C ARG A 266 4.94 2.63 4.20
N ALA A 267 5.46 3.21 3.12
CA ALA A 267 6.89 3.52 3.00
C ALA A 267 7.15 4.70 2.08
N ASN A 268 8.22 5.45 2.35
CA ASN A 268 8.78 6.42 1.41
C ASN A 268 9.80 5.72 0.51
N ALA A 269 9.39 5.35 -0.71
CA ALA A 269 10.25 4.71 -1.70
C ALA A 269 11.46 5.55 -2.18
N MET A 270 11.59 6.82 -1.77
CA MET A 270 12.80 7.62 -1.99
C MET A 270 13.85 7.46 -0.88
N LYS A 271 13.62 6.58 0.10
CA LYS A 271 14.50 6.36 1.25
C LYS A 271 14.68 4.87 1.51
N PHE A 272 15.93 4.44 1.62
CA PHE A 272 16.29 3.12 2.15
C PHE A 272 15.62 1.94 1.43
N LEU A 273 15.44 1.99 0.11
CA LEU A 273 14.91 0.84 -0.63
C LEU A 273 15.79 -0.43 -0.50
N PRO A 274 17.14 -0.33 -0.50
CA PRO A 274 18.04 -1.44 -0.20
C PRO A 274 17.90 -2.03 1.22
N ASN A 275 17.15 -1.39 2.13
CA ASN A 275 16.84 -1.98 3.42
C ASN A 275 15.68 -2.99 3.34
N PHE A 276 14.75 -2.83 2.40
CA PHE A 276 13.61 -3.76 2.23
C PHE A 276 13.95 -4.97 1.36
N PHE A 277 14.84 -4.81 0.38
CA PHE A 277 15.07 -5.80 -0.67
C PHE A 277 16.54 -6.18 -0.81
N GLU A 278 16.80 -7.47 -0.96
CA GLU A 278 18.12 -7.99 -1.30
C GLU A 278 18.60 -7.51 -2.68
N ARG A 279 19.92 -7.60 -2.92
CA ARG A 279 20.50 -7.34 -4.23
C ARG A 279 19.88 -8.27 -5.27
N GLY A 280 19.30 -7.70 -6.33
CA GLY A 280 18.67 -8.48 -7.40
C GLY A 280 17.43 -9.29 -6.98
N GLN A 281 16.73 -8.91 -5.92
CA GLN A 281 15.49 -9.60 -5.52
C GLN A 281 14.36 -9.40 -6.54
N LEU A 282 14.24 -8.19 -7.08
CA LEU A 282 13.10 -7.79 -7.91
C LEU A 282 13.30 -8.15 -9.39
N SER A 283 12.21 -8.55 -10.04
CA SER A 283 12.12 -8.69 -11.51
C SER A 283 11.30 -7.60 -12.17
N LYS A 284 10.38 -6.94 -11.47
CA LYS A 284 9.55 -5.85 -12.02
C LYS A 284 9.41 -4.71 -11.02
N LEU A 285 9.61 -3.49 -11.49
CA LEU A 285 9.42 -2.26 -10.72
C LEU A 285 8.52 -1.31 -11.51
N PHE A 286 7.43 -0.83 -10.91
CA PHE A 286 6.43 0.00 -11.59
C PHE A 286 6.43 1.43 -11.03
N PHE A 287 6.41 2.43 -11.91
CA PHE A 287 6.26 3.85 -11.60
C PHE A 287 5.09 4.41 -12.43
N LEU A 288 3.87 4.31 -11.89
CA LEU A 288 2.66 4.63 -12.64
C LEU A 288 2.06 5.96 -12.20
N PHE A 289 2.00 6.91 -13.13
CA PHE A 289 1.52 8.29 -12.91
C PHE A 289 2.18 9.01 -11.70
N PRO A 290 3.53 8.96 -11.54
CA PRO A 290 4.21 9.62 -10.42
C PRO A 290 4.06 11.15 -10.47
N ASP A 291 4.15 11.83 -9.32
CA ASP A 291 4.00 13.29 -9.25
C ASP A 291 5.07 13.99 -10.13
N PRO A 292 4.66 14.79 -11.13
CA PRO A 292 5.57 15.47 -12.06
C PRO A 292 6.41 16.57 -11.41
N HIS A 293 6.00 17.07 -10.24
CA HIS A 293 6.67 18.13 -9.50
C HIS A 293 7.09 19.34 -10.37
N PHE A 294 6.16 19.86 -11.16
CA PHE A 294 6.35 20.85 -12.25
C PHE A 294 7.29 22.04 -11.97
N LYS A 295 7.48 22.46 -10.72
CA LYS A 295 8.33 23.60 -10.37
C LYS A 295 9.79 23.13 -10.30
N MET A 296 10.70 23.72 -11.07
CA MET A 296 12.14 23.32 -11.12
C MET A 296 12.76 23.05 -9.75
N ARG A 297 12.51 23.91 -8.74
CA ARG A 297 12.99 23.74 -7.36
C ARG A 297 12.53 22.45 -6.66
N LYS A 298 11.49 21.78 -7.16
CA LYS A 298 10.95 20.49 -6.70
C LYS A 298 11.42 19.30 -7.54
N HIS A 299 12.19 19.48 -8.63
CA HIS A 299 12.66 18.35 -9.45
C HIS A 299 13.48 17.31 -8.65
N LYS A 300 14.13 17.72 -7.55
CA LYS A 300 14.82 16.82 -6.61
C LYS A 300 13.90 15.81 -5.90
N ALA A 301 12.59 16.06 -5.86
CA ALA A 301 11.60 15.16 -5.27
C ALA A 301 11.03 14.15 -6.29
N ARG A 302 11.41 14.23 -7.58
CA ARG A 302 10.95 13.28 -8.59
C ARG A 302 11.62 11.92 -8.41
N ILE A 303 10.87 10.86 -8.69
CA ILE A 303 11.25 9.48 -8.36
C ILE A 303 12.44 8.91 -9.19
N ILE A 304 12.58 9.27 -10.48
CA ILE A 304 13.67 8.79 -11.36
C ILE A 304 14.92 9.71 -11.33
N SER A 305 15.61 9.78 -10.19
CA SER A 305 16.88 10.54 -10.07
C SER A 305 18.12 9.64 -10.23
N PRO A 306 19.30 10.16 -10.62
CA PRO A 306 20.52 9.35 -10.75
C PRO A 306 20.89 8.54 -9.49
N THR A 307 20.66 9.10 -8.29
CA THR A 307 20.89 8.41 -7.01
C THR A 307 19.91 7.25 -6.83
N LEU A 308 18.61 7.49 -7.06
CA LEU A 308 17.58 6.46 -6.92
C LEU A 308 17.69 5.37 -7.99
N LEU A 309 18.15 5.70 -9.20
CA LEU A 309 18.45 4.71 -10.24
C LEU A 309 19.53 3.71 -9.81
N ALA A 310 20.50 4.11 -8.99
CA ALA A 310 21.49 3.19 -8.41
C ALA A 310 20.86 2.24 -7.38
N GLU A 311 19.95 2.73 -6.52
CA GLU A 311 19.17 1.89 -5.60
C GLU A 311 18.28 0.90 -6.37
N TYR A 312 17.61 1.36 -7.44
CA TYR A 312 16.78 0.49 -8.31
C TYR A 312 17.62 -0.58 -9.02
N ALA A 313 18.77 -0.22 -9.58
CA ALA A 313 19.66 -1.18 -10.25
C ALA A 313 20.32 -2.18 -9.29
N TYR A 314 20.43 -1.84 -7.99
CA TYR A 314 20.86 -2.75 -6.94
C TYR A 314 19.79 -3.79 -6.59
N ILE A 315 18.54 -3.38 -6.40
CA ILE A 315 17.44 -4.29 -6.00
C ILE A 315 16.83 -5.07 -7.18
N ILE A 316 16.97 -4.61 -8.42
CA ILE A 316 16.46 -5.31 -9.63
C ILE A 316 17.53 -6.26 -10.19
N ARG A 317 17.14 -7.51 -10.48
CA ARG A 317 18.00 -8.53 -11.10
C ARG A 317 18.31 -8.22 -12.56
N PRO A 318 19.45 -8.68 -13.12
CA PRO A 318 19.67 -8.67 -14.57
C PRO A 318 18.50 -9.26 -15.35
N GLY A 319 18.08 -8.61 -16.43
CA GLY A 319 16.88 -8.95 -17.20
C GLY A 319 15.55 -8.48 -16.59
N GLY A 320 15.53 -7.97 -15.35
CA GLY A 320 14.36 -7.35 -14.75
C GLY A 320 13.94 -6.05 -15.45
N ILE A 321 12.69 -5.62 -15.29
CA ILE A 321 12.09 -4.53 -16.07
C ILE A 321 11.53 -3.42 -15.16
N VAL A 322 11.91 -2.18 -15.47
CA VAL A 322 11.29 -0.95 -14.96
C VAL A 322 10.20 -0.50 -15.93
N TYR A 323 8.97 -0.34 -15.45
CA TYR A 323 7.84 0.19 -16.22
C TYR A 323 7.53 1.61 -15.76
N THR A 324 7.42 2.54 -16.70
CA THR A 324 7.04 3.93 -16.44
C THR A 324 5.84 4.32 -17.30
N ILE A 325 4.88 5.03 -16.72
CA ILE A 325 3.80 5.67 -17.48
C ILE A 325 3.38 6.98 -16.81
N THR A 326 3.03 7.98 -17.61
CA THR A 326 2.49 9.27 -17.11
C THR A 326 1.65 9.94 -18.20
N ASP A 327 0.74 10.81 -17.80
CA ASP A 327 0.01 11.75 -18.66
C ASP A 327 0.78 13.06 -18.92
N VAL A 328 1.93 13.26 -18.26
CA VAL A 328 2.75 14.48 -18.38
C VAL A 328 3.97 14.22 -19.27
N HIS A 329 3.93 14.75 -20.50
CA HIS A 329 5.00 14.58 -21.50
C HIS A 329 6.40 14.99 -20.99
N ASP A 330 6.51 16.14 -20.31
CA ASP A 330 7.78 16.61 -19.73
C ASP A 330 8.33 15.67 -18.65
N LEU A 331 7.46 14.96 -17.92
CA LEU A 331 7.89 13.95 -16.95
C LEU A 331 8.34 12.69 -17.67
N HIS A 332 7.62 12.25 -18.70
CA HIS A 332 8.04 11.12 -19.55
C HIS A 332 9.43 11.36 -20.16
N LEU A 333 9.64 12.51 -20.82
CA LEU A 333 10.95 12.88 -21.39
C LEU A 333 12.04 12.92 -20.32
N TRP A 334 11.72 13.40 -19.12
CA TRP A 334 12.66 13.41 -18.00
C TRP A 334 13.00 11.99 -17.50
N MET A 335 12.02 11.09 -17.34
CA MET A 335 12.25 9.70 -16.94
C MET A 335 13.09 8.96 -18.00
N VAL A 336 12.68 9.04 -19.27
CA VAL A 336 13.40 8.44 -20.41
C VAL A 336 14.83 8.94 -20.48
N LYS A 337 15.07 10.25 -20.34
CA LYS A 337 16.43 10.82 -20.33
C LYS A 337 17.31 10.21 -19.25
N HIS A 338 16.83 10.10 -18.01
CA HIS A 338 17.66 9.64 -16.89
C HIS A 338 17.87 8.12 -16.93
N LEU A 339 16.84 7.34 -17.29
CA LEU A 339 16.95 5.89 -17.48
C LEU A 339 17.89 5.53 -18.64
N THR A 340 17.78 6.21 -19.78
CA THR A 340 18.67 5.98 -20.95
C THR A 340 20.12 6.38 -20.66
N ALA A 341 20.34 7.39 -19.83
CA ALA A 341 21.69 7.84 -19.45
C ALA A 341 22.33 6.98 -18.34
N PHE A 342 21.60 6.07 -17.70
CA PHE A 342 22.11 5.28 -16.58
C PHE A 342 22.71 3.94 -17.08
N PRO A 343 23.99 3.61 -16.78
CA PRO A 343 24.70 2.52 -17.46
C PRO A 343 24.07 1.13 -17.39
N LEU A 344 23.29 0.86 -16.34
CA LEU A 344 22.67 -0.44 -16.04
C LEU A 344 21.22 -0.58 -16.55
N PHE A 345 20.70 0.40 -17.30
CA PHE A 345 19.38 0.29 -17.95
C PHE A 345 19.49 0.46 -19.47
N GLU A 346 18.64 -0.26 -20.21
CA GLU A 346 18.44 -0.11 -21.65
C GLU A 346 16.95 0.06 -21.94
N ARG A 347 16.58 0.91 -22.90
CA ARG A 347 15.17 1.04 -23.30
C ARG A 347 14.75 -0.21 -24.07
N ILE A 348 13.60 -0.78 -23.71
CA ILE A 348 12.97 -1.84 -24.50
C ILE A 348 12.10 -1.15 -25.58
N PRO A 349 12.24 -1.51 -26.88
CA PRO A 349 11.32 -1.06 -27.93
C PRO A 349 9.86 -1.44 -27.61
N ASP A 350 8.93 -0.56 -27.97
CA ASP A 350 7.51 -0.76 -27.65
C ASP A 350 6.93 -2.00 -28.40
N ASP A 351 7.50 -2.37 -29.55
CA ASP A 351 7.13 -3.57 -30.30
C ASP A 351 7.54 -4.88 -29.61
N ASP A 352 8.68 -4.90 -28.91
CA ASP A 352 9.13 -6.07 -28.12
C ASP A 352 8.25 -6.34 -26.89
N LEU A 353 7.35 -5.41 -26.57
CA LEU A 353 6.47 -5.43 -25.40
C LEU A 353 5.02 -5.81 -25.74
N GLN A 354 4.67 -6.00 -27.02
CA GLN A 354 3.29 -6.29 -27.45
C GLN A 354 2.70 -7.54 -26.76
N SER A 355 3.53 -8.53 -26.44
CA SER A 355 3.13 -9.76 -25.73
C SER A 355 3.33 -9.72 -24.21
N ASP A 356 3.84 -8.64 -23.61
CA ASP A 356 4.02 -8.55 -22.16
C ASP A 356 2.67 -8.23 -21.48
N PRO A 357 2.10 -9.15 -20.68
CA PRO A 357 0.80 -8.95 -20.06
C PRO A 357 0.78 -7.76 -19.09
N CYS A 358 1.94 -7.31 -18.59
CA CYS A 358 2.01 -6.11 -17.76
C CYS A 358 1.61 -4.84 -18.52
N VAL A 359 1.86 -4.74 -19.83
CA VAL A 359 1.67 -3.48 -20.59
C VAL A 359 0.22 -3.00 -20.54
N LYS A 360 -0.73 -3.89 -20.79
CA LYS A 360 -2.16 -3.55 -20.69
C LYS A 360 -2.55 -3.11 -19.28
N LEU A 361 -2.01 -3.77 -18.25
CA LEU A 361 -2.36 -3.49 -16.85
C LEU A 361 -1.77 -2.16 -16.38
N VAL A 362 -0.51 -1.86 -16.65
CA VAL A 362 0.10 -0.58 -16.30
C VAL A 362 -0.60 0.61 -16.97
N THR A 363 -1.18 0.43 -18.16
CA THR A 363 -1.89 1.48 -18.90
C THR A 363 -3.33 1.73 -18.41
N TYR A 364 -4.01 0.72 -17.88
CA TYR A 364 -5.47 0.78 -17.64
C TYR A 364 -5.96 0.35 -16.24
N SER A 365 -5.14 -0.31 -15.40
CA SER A 365 -5.57 -0.82 -14.08
C SER A 365 -5.65 0.23 -12.98
N THR A 366 -4.79 1.27 -13.03
CA THR A 366 -4.75 2.33 -12.01
C THR A 366 -5.90 3.32 -12.12
N GLU A 367 -6.24 3.97 -11.02
CA GLU A 367 -7.30 4.99 -10.97
C GLU A 367 -6.94 6.22 -11.82
N GLU A 368 -5.69 6.64 -11.76
CA GLU A 368 -5.09 7.68 -12.60
C GLU A 368 -5.18 7.29 -14.09
N GLY A 369 -4.82 6.05 -14.45
CA GLY A 369 -4.96 5.55 -15.82
C GLY A 369 -6.41 5.54 -16.31
N LYS A 370 -7.38 5.18 -15.45
CA LYS A 370 -8.83 5.22 -15.72
C LYS A 370 -9.38 6.66 -15.80
N LYS A 371 -8.81 7.60 -15.04
CA LYS A 371 -9.13 9.03 -15.10
C LYS A 371 -8.64 9.65 -16.41
N VAL A 372 -7.38 9.40 -16.78
CA VAL A 372 -6.80 9.88 -18.04
C VAL A 372 -7.58 9.35 -19.24
N GLN A 373 -8.01 8.08 -19.20
CA GLN A 373 -8.90 7.48 -20.21
C GLN A 373 -10.21 8.28 -20.40
N ARG A 374 -10.95 8.52 -19.30
CA ARG A 374 -12.24 9.23 -19.33
C ARG A 374 -12.10 10.67 -19.83
N ASN A 375 -10.98 11.30 -19.53
CA ASN A 375 -10.66 12.67 -19.95
C ASN A 375 -10.03 12.74 -21.36
N GLN A 376 -9.95 11.62 -22.09
CA GLN A 376 -9.30 11.53 -23.42
C GLN A 376 -7.84 12.02 -23.44
N GLY A 377 -7.16 11.95 -22.30
CA GLY A 377 -5.77 12.38 -22.15
C GLY A 377 -4.78 11.38 -22.71
N SER A 378 -3.62 11.88 -23.17
CA SER A 378 -2.52 11.05 -23.65
C SER A 378 -1.86 10.28 -22.51
N LYS A 379 -1.31 9.09 -22.82
CA LYS A 379 -0.53 8.27 -21.89
C LYS A 379 0.83 7.97 -22.51
N TYR A 380 1.89 8.43 -21.87
CA TYR A 380 3.26 8.29 -22.34
C TYR A 380 3.95 7.16 -21.57
N PHE A 381 4.07 6.00 -22.22
CA PHE A 381 4.67 4.79 -21.67
C PHE A 381 6.14 4.65 -22.08
N ALA A 382 6.95 4.02 -21.22
CA ALA A 382 8.25 3.47 -21.58
C ALA A 382 8.65 2.37 -20.58
N ALA A 383 9.31 1.31 -21.07
CA ALA A 383 9.93 0.30 -20.22
C ALA A 383 11.43 0.17 -20.48
N PHE A 384 12.17 -0.22 -19.43
CA PHE A 384 13.62 -0.35 -19.44
C PHE A 384 14.05 -1.67 -18.81
N ARG A 385 14.93 -2.42 -19.48
CA ARG A 385 15.53 -3.65 -18.95
C ARG A 385 16.76 -3.29 -18.12
N ARG A 386 16.93 -3.94 -16.97
CA ARG A 386 18.15 -3.88 -16.16
C ARG A 386 19.20 -4.79 -16.81
N LYS A 387 20.28 -4.19 -17.30
CA LYS A 387 21.37 -4.87 -18.03
C LYS A 387 22.21 -5.74 -17.10
N GLU A 388 23.06 -6.62 -17.62
CA GLU A 388 24.09 -7.26 -16.79
C GLU A 388 25.00 -6.22 -16.11
N ASP A 389 25.56 -6.59 -14.97
CA ASP A 389 26.63 -5.80 -14.36
C ASP A 389 27.88 -5.87 -15.26
N PRO A 390 28.65 -4.78 -15.43
CA PRO A 390 29.90 -4.84 -16.20
C PRO A 390 30.87 -5.83 -15.56
N GLU A 391 31.57 -6.59 -16.39
CA GLU A 391 32.67 -7.45 -15.92
C GLU A 391 33.72 -6.61 -15.19
N PHE A 392 34.11 -7.05 -14.00
CA PHE A 392 35.07 -6.34 -13.17
C PHE A 392 36.43 -6.24 -13.89
N GLY A 393 36.85 -5.01 -14.24
CA GLY A 393 38.14 -4.75 -14.89
C GLY A 393 38.10 -4.46 -16.40
N ARG A 394 36.92 -4.21 -17.00
CA ARG A 394 36.83 -3.49 -18.28
C ARG A 394 36.30 -2.07 -18.01
N GLU A 395 37.08 -1.07 -18.43
CA GLU A 395 36.91 0.35 -18.11
C GLU A 395 35.65 1.01 -18.71
#